data_AF-G8S2E9-F1
#
_entry.id   AF-G8S2E9-F1
#
_cell.length_a   1.000
_cell.length_b   1.000
_cell.length_c   1.000
_cell.angle_alpha   90.00
_cell.angle_beta   90.00
_cell.angle_gamma   90.00
#
_symmetry.space_group_name_H-M   'P 1'
#
loop_
_entity.id
_entity.type
_entity.pdbx_description
1 polymer ?
#
loop_
_entity_poly.entity_id
_entity_poly.type
_entity_poly.pdbx_seq_one_letter_code
_entity_poly.pdbx_strand_id
1 'polypeptide(L)'
;MVISILGWVARRRLAVLTAALLTAVALQVVLHVTGTVFAPWASFAVYALPPAALLLCMAVAIRVHDAAHLVARPEIPAFGSPPNPTLVLGAACLTYLAVYGAAGGIRSIEPHPDLGHTIVSIALYLTELAVFWWASRLRTGISIRPDGILDRQPFGDLFIPWDALATPIAAQPHDAHRVTLHLAHPDLTRRRGLRRGAPAALSAAGVRTDLLAWMINHYADQPADRSAIGSPAALTRFLLPLDRLATPEVARQP
;
A
#
# COMPACT_ATOMS: atom_id res chain seq x y z
N MET A 1 11.12 14.79 7.06
CA MET A 1 11.54 13.69 7.97
C MET A 1 10.55 12.52 7.96
N VAL A 2 9.25 12.73 8.24
CA VAL A 2 8.23 11.65 8.32
C VAL A 2 8.13 10.81 7.04
N ILE A 3 8.10 11.44 5.86
CA ILE A 3 8.04 10.75 4.55
C ILE A 3 9.24 9.81 4.35
N SER A 4 10.44 10.22 4.76
CA SER A 4 11.67 9.41 4.66
C SER A 4 11.59 8.17 5.55
N ILE A 5 11.05 8.31 6.76
CA ILE A 5 10.83 7.19 7.70
C ILE A 5 9.80 6.21 7.12
N LEU A 6 8.67 6.70 6.63
CA LEU A 6 7.64 5.86 6.01
C LEU A 6 8.16 5.12 4.77
N GLY A 7 8.93 5.81 3.91
CA GLY A 7 9.61 5.17 2.78
C GLY A 7 10.60 4.10 3.22
N TRP A 8 11.32 4.32 4.34
CA TRP A 8 12.21 3.30 4.92
C TRP A 8 11.43 2.09 5.44
N VAL A 9 10.31 2.30 6.14
CA VAL A 9 9.43 1.22 6.64
C VAL A 9 8.96 0.35 5.49
N ALA A 10 8.48 0.96 4.42
CA ALA A 10 7.96 0.23 3.26
C ALA A 10 9.08 -0.52 2.50
N ARG A 11 10.29 0.06 2.41
CA ARG A 11 11.47 -0.62 1.83
C ARG A 11 11.94 -1.80 2.70
N ARG A 12 11.95 -1.64 4.03
CA ARG A 12 12.41 -2.66 5.00
C ARG A 12 11.26 -3.46 5.62
N ARG A 13 10.17 -3.68 4.87
CA ARG A 13 8.95 -4.35 5.33
C ARG A 13 9.20 -5.65 6.10
N LEU A 14 10.08 -6.53 5.63
CA LEU A 14 10.36 -7.80 6.30
C LEU A 14 11.04 -7.60 7.66
N ALA A 15 11.97 -6.64 7.76
CA ALA A 15 12.63 -6.34 9.02
C ALA A 15 11.64 -5.74 10.03
N VAL A 16 10.75 -4.84 9.58
CA VAL A 16 9.70 -4.25 10.43
C VAL A 16 8.74 -5.31 10.96
N LEU A 17 8.26 -6.20 10.08
CA LEU A 17 7.34 -7.27 10.47
C LEU A 17 7.99 -8.30 11.40
N THR A 18 9.24 -8.66 11.13
CA THR A 18 10.01 -9.56 12.00
C THR A 18 10.26 -8.93 13.36
N ALA A 19 10.62 -7.65 13.42
CA ALA A 19 10.78 -6.92 14.67
C ALA A 19 9.46 -6.84 15.45
N ALA A 20 8.33 -6.56 14.77
CA ALA A 20 7.02 -6.54 15.40
C ALA A 20 6.66 -7.92 16.00
N LEU A 21 6.90 -9.01 15.26
CA LEU A 21 6.69 -10.38 15.75
C LEU A 21 7.55 -10.69 16.98
N LEU A 22 8.86 -10.44 16.89
CA LEU A 22 9.80 -10.72 17.97
C LEU A 22 9.44 -9.93 19.24
N THR A 23 9.10 -8.65 19.10
CA THR A 23 8.68 -7.82 20.22
C THR A 23 7.35 -8.30 20.81
N ALA A 24 6.37 -8.64 19.98
CA ALA A 24 5.08 -9.16 20.46
C ALA A 24 5.25 -10.47 21.26
N VAL A 25 6.09 -11.39 20.77
CA VAL A 25 6.41 -12.65 21.46
C VAL A 25 7.18 -12.38 22.75
N ALA A 26 8.21 -11.53 22.73
CA ALA A 26 8.99 -11.19 23.92
C ALA A 26 8.11 -10.58 25.01
N LEU A 27 7.18 -9.68 24.65
CA LEU A 27 6.22 -9.11 25.60
C LEU A 27 5.30 -10.19 26.20
N GLN A 28 4.82 -11.14 25.40
CA GLN A 28 4.02 -12.25 25.94
C GLN A 28 4.81 -13.15 26.89
N VAL A 29 6.07 -13.44 26.58
CA VAL A 29 6.94 -14.24 27.47
C VAL A 29 7.17 -13.50 28.78
N VAL A 30 7.50 -12.21 28.74
CA VAL A 30 7.69 -11.40 29.96
C VAL A 30 6.43 -11.41 30.81
N LEU A 31 5.27 -11.12 30.21
CA LEU A 31 3.99 -11.12 30.92
C LEU A 31 3.64 -12.49 31.52
N HIS A 32 4.01 -13.58 30.83
CA HIS A 32 3.80 -14.93 31.34
C HIS A 32 4.68 -15.21 32.56
N VAL A 33 5.98 -14.90 32.48
CA VAL A 33 6.95 -15.13 33.56
C VAL A 33 6.64 -14.27 34.79
N THR A 34 6.24 -13.02 34.59
CA THR A 34 5.92 -12.12 35.70
C THR A 34 4.53 -12.36 36.29
N GLY A 35 3.68 -13.14 35.62
CA GLY A 35 2.28 -13.34 36.01
C GLY A 35 1.50 -12.02 36.12
N THR A 36 0.44 -12.02 36.93
CA THR A 36 -0.40 -10.84 37.24
C THR A 36 0.21 -9.94 38.32
N VAL A 37 1.52 -10.04 38.59
CA VAL A 37 2.19 -9.22 39.61
C VAL A 37 2.14 -7.73 39.26
N PHE A 38 2.00 -7.42 37.96
CA PHE A 38 1.72 -6.07 37.51
C PHE A 38 0.30 -5.63 37.84
N ALA A 39 0.18 -4.39 38.32
CA ALA A 39 -1.11 -3.74 38.46
C ALA A 39 -1.86 -3.77 37.10
N PRO A 40 -3.20 -3.91 37.10
CA PRO A 40 -4.00 -4.10 35.88
C PRO A 40 -3.73 -3.06 34.77
N TRP A 41 -3.41 -1.83 35.16
CA TRP A 41 -3.07 -0.74 34.24
C TRP A 41 -1.77 -0.97 33.47
N ALA A 42 -0.77 -1.62 34.08
CA ALA A 42 0.51 -1.90 33.43
C ALA A 42 0.35 -3.00 32.38
N SER A 43 -0.41 -4.05 32.69
CA SER A 43 -0.81 -5.07 31.71
C SER A 43 -1.57 -4.44 30.55
N PHE A 44 -2.56 -3.59 30.85
CA PHE A 44 -3.30 -2.86 29.81
C PHE A 44 -2.37 -2.02 28.92
N ALA A 45 -1.42 -1.28 29.50
CA ALA A 45 -0.46 -0.49 28.75
C ALA A 45 0.39 -1.35 27.80
N VAL A 46 0.88 -2.51 28.26
CA VAL A 46 1.66 -3.44 27.42
C VAL A 46 0.83 -4.00 26.25
N TYR A 47 -0.45 -4.30 26.48
CA TYR A 47 -1.34 -4.81 25.43
C TYR A 47 -1.81 -3.73 24.45
N ALA A 48 -2.16 -2.53 24.95
CA ALA A 48 -2.83 -1.52 24.15
C ALA A 48 -1.87 -0.54 23.46
N LEU A 49 -0.75 -0.17 24.09
CA LEU A 49 0.12 0.88 23.55
C LEU A 49 0.79 0.51 22.22
N PRO A 50 1.40 -0.69 22.04
CA PRO A 50 2.03 -1.02 20.77
C PRO A 50 1.05 -1.00 19.56
N PRO A 51 -0.12 -1.66 19.61
CA PRO A 51 -1.07 -1.60 18.49
C PRO A 51 -1.65 -0.19 18.34
N ALA A 52 -1.94 0.54 19.42
CA ALA A 52 -2.43 1.92 19.32
C ALA A 52 -1.41 2.85 18.64
N ALA A 53 -0.12 2.73 18.99
CA ALA A 53 0.94 3.48 18.34
C ALA A 53 1.07 3.13 16.85
N LEU A 54 0.97 1.84 16.49
CA LEU A 54 0.99 1.40 15.09
C LEU A 54 -0.22 1.90 14.30
N LEU A 55 -1.42 1.88 14.89
CA LEU A 55 -2.63 2.44 14.30
C LEU A 55 -2.53 3.95 14.11
N LEU A 56 -1.95 4.66 15.08
CA LEU A 56 -1.69 6.09 14.95
C LEU A 56 -0.69 6.36 13.83
N CYS A 57 0.44 5.63 13.78
CA CYS A 57 1.40 5.72 12.68
C CYS A 57 0.77 5.39 11.33
N MET A 58 -0.14 4.42 11.29
CA MET A 58 -0.89 4.06 10.08
C MET A 58 -1.84 5.18 9.66
N ALA A 59 -2.58 5.79 10.58
CA ALA A 59 -3.45 6.92 10.30
C ALA A 59 -2.65 8.14 9.81
N VAL A 60 -1.51 8.43 10.45
CA VAL A 60 -0.56 9.45 9.99
C VAL A 60 -0.03 9.10 8.62
N ALA A 61 0.31 7.83 8.35
CA ALA A 61 0.76 7.39 7.04
C ALA A 61 -0.33 7.59 5.98
N ILE A 62 -1.59 7.27 6.26
CA ILE A 62 -2.70 7.51 5.31
C ILE A 62 -2.83 9.01 5.00
N ARG A 63 -2.66 9.88 6.00
CA ARG A 63 -2.79 11.34 5.84
C ARG A 63 -1.58 12.02 5.20
N VAL A 64 -0.37 11.60 5.57
CA VAL A 64 0.89 12.26 5.18
C VAL A 64 1.50 11.61 3.95
N HIS A 65 1.24 10.32 3.74
CA HIS A 65 1.59 9.63 2.50
C HIS A 65 0.57 9.93 1.39
N ASP A 66 -0.01 11.12 1.42
CA ASP A 66 -0.83 11.68 0.35
C ASP A 66 0.06 11.84 -0.90
N ALA A 67 0.10 10.75 -1.67
CA ALA A 67 -0.04 10.60 -3.11
C ALA A 67 0.61 11.61 -4.07
N ALA A 68 1.58 12.42 -3.66
CA ALA A 68 1.97 13.53 -4.51
C ALA A 68 2.72 13.10 -5.80
N HIS A 69 3.51 12.01 -5.79
CA HIS A 69 4.39 11.73 -6.92
C HIS A 69 4.60 10.24 -7.20
N LEU A 70 4.54 9.87 -8.48
CA LEU A 70 5.17 8.65 -8.99
C LEU A 70 6.67 8.69 -8.70
N VAL A 71 7.29 7.53 -8.56
CA VAL A 71 8.74 7.39 -8.36
C VAL A 71 9.35 6.81 -9.62
N ALA A 72 10.32 7.51 -10.19
CA ALA A 72 11.16 7.03 -11.28
C ALA A 72 12.02 5.85 -10.79
N ARG A 73 11.99 4.73 -11.52
CA ARG A 73 12.82 3.56 -11.25
C ARG A 73 13.72 3.32 -12.46
N PRO A 74 14.98 3.76 -12.43
CA PRO A 74 15.86 3.59 -13.59
C PRO A 74 16.23 2.13 -13.82
N GLU A 75 16.20 1.27 -12.80
CA GLU A 75 16.57 -0.16 -12.94
C GLU A 75 15.50 -0.98 -13.67
N ILE A 76 14.24 -0.52 -13.63
CA ILE A 76 13.12 -1.10 -14.36
C ILE A 76 12.40 0.10 -14.98
N PRO A 77 12.62 0.43 -16.27
CA PRO A 77 12.22 1.68 -16.89
C PRO A 77 10.71 1.89 -16.72
N ALA A 78 10.34 2.55 -15.63
CA ALA A 78 8.97 2.64 -15.17
C ALA A 78 8.81 3.78 -14.16
N PHE A 79 7.66 4.43 -14.23
CA PHE A 79 7.15 5.25 -13.14
C PHE A 79 6.23 4.40 -12.28
N GLY A 80 6.64 4.14 -11.04
CA GLY A 80 5.87 3.30 -10.13
C GLY A 80 5.29 4.08 -8.97
N SER A 81 4.13 3.65 -8.46
CA SER A 81 3.64 4.11 -7.16
C SER A 81 4.70 3.87 -6.07
N PRO A 82 4.83 4.79 -5.10
CA PRO A 82 5.71 4.57 -3.96
C PRO A 82 5.23 3.35 -3.16
N PRO A 83 6.16 2.62 -2.50
CA PRO A 83 5.79 1.53 -1.60
C PRO A 83 4.85 2.04 -0.49
N ASN A 84 3.67 1.42 -0.34
CA ASN A 84 2.67 1.83 0.63
C ASN A 84 3.04 1.36 2.07
N PRO A 85 3.43 2.27 2.99
CA PRO A 85 3.77 1.90 4.36
C PRO A 85 2.57 1.44 5.18
N THR A 86 1.36 1.83 4.82
CA THR A 86 0.11 1.55 5.55
C THR A 86 -0.14 0.06 5.67
N LEU A 87 0.10 -0.72 4.60
CA LEU A 87 -0.05 -2.18 4.63
C LEU A 87 0.97 -2.85 5.57
N VAL A 88 2.19 -2.32 5.63
CA VAL A 88 3.25 -2.84 6.52
C VAL A 88 2.92 -2.54 7.98
N LEU A 89 2.49 -1.31 8.27
CA LEU A 89 2.09 -0.90 9.62
C LEU A 89 0.82 -1.64 10.09
N GLY A 90 -0.15 -1.82 9.20
CA GLY A 90 -1.35 -2.62 9.48
C GLY A 90 -1.02 -4.09 9.75
N ALA A 91 -0.16 -4.71 8.93
CA ALA A 91 0.31 -6.07 9.17
C ALA A 91 1.12 -6.20 10.47
N ALA A 92 1.95 -5.19 10.81
CA ALA A 92 2.65 -5.15 12.09
C ALA A 92 1.66 -5.06 13.26
N CYS A 93 0.62 -4.23 13.16
CA CYS A 93 -0.42 -4.11 14.17
C CYS A 93 -1.17 -5.44 14.38
N LEU A 94 -1.58 -6.08 13.28
CA LEU A 94 -2.23 -7.40 13.32
C LEU A 94 -1.31 -8.48 13.89
N THR A 95 0.02 -8.35 13.71
CA THR A 95 0.99 -9.27 14.33
C THR A 95 0.88 -9.25 15.85
N TYR A 96 0.79 -8.06 16.47
CA TYR A 96 0.56 -7.96 17.91
C TYR A 96 -0.77 -8.59 18.32
N LEU A 97 -1.85 -8.24 17.63
CA LEU A 97 -3.19 -8.75 17.94
C LEU A 97 -3.28 -10.28 17.80
N ALA A 98 -2.70 -10.85 16.75
CA ALA A 98 -2.68 -12.30 16.53
C ALA A 98 -1.84 -13.04 17.59
N VAL A 99 -0.66 -12.52 17.94
CA VAL A 99 0.18 -13.11 18.99
C VAL A 99 -0.52 -13.06 20.35
N TYR A 100 -1.16 -11.93 20.68
CA TYR A 100 -1.90 -11.76 21.94
C TYR A 100 -3.14 -12.65 21.99
N GLY A 101 -3.91 -12.73 20.90
CA GLY A 101 -5.07 -13.61 20.77
C GLY A 101 -4.68 -15.08 20.89
N ALA A 102 -3.62 -15.51 20.20
CA ALA A 102 -3.13 -16.88 20.28
C ALA A 102 -2.62 -17.25 21.68
N ALA A 103 -1.83 -16.38 22.32
CA ALA A 103 -1.34 -16.59 23.68
C ALA A 103 -2.48 -16.60 24.71
N GLY A 104 -3.51 -15.77 24.52
CA GLY A 104 -4.74 -15.81 25.31
C GLY A 104 -5.48 -17.14 25.18
N GLY A 105 -5.67 -17.61 23.94
CA GLY A 105 -6.31 -18.90 23.66
C GLY A 105 -5.55 -20.10 24.24
N ILE A 106 -4.22 -20.12 24.14
CA ILE A 106 -3.41 -21.20 24.73
C ILE A 106 -3.61 -21.26 26.25
N ARG A 107 -3.65 -20.09 26.92
CA ARG A 107 -3.86 -20.01 28.38
C ARG A 107 -5.28 -20.43 28.80
N SER A 108 -6.28 -20.26 27.93
CA SER A 108 -7.66 -20.64 28.27
C SER A 108 -7.93 -22.15 28.19
N ILE A 109 -7.00 -22.93 27.62
CA ILE A 109 -7.10 -24.40 27.57
C ILE A 109 -7.03 -25.02 28.97
N GLU A 110 -6.27 -24.42 29.88
CA GLU A 110 -6.02 -24.95 31.22
C GLU A 110 -7.27 -24.93 32.14
N PRO A 111 -8.12 -23.88 32.16
CA PRO A 111 -9.35 -23.87 32.96
C PRO A 111 -10.60 -24.43 32.27
N HIS A 112 -10.70 -24.42 30.93
CA HIS A 112 -11.92 -24.85 30.21
C HIS A 112 -11.60 -25.63 28.92
N PRO A 113 -11.97 -26.92 28.82
CA PRO A 113 -11.54 -27.80 27.73
C PRO A 113 -12.38 -27.68 26.45
N ASP A 114 -12.91 -26.50 26.11
CA ASP A 114 -13.46 -26.28 24.76
C ASP A 114 -12.31 -26.09 23.76
N LEU A 115 -11.59 -27.19 23.54
CA LEU A 115 -10.44 -27.27 22.65
C LEU A 115 -10.82 -26.91 21.21
N GLY A 116 -12.05 -27.23 20.79
CA GLY A 116 -12.53 -26.96 19.45
C GLY A 116 -12.55 -25.46 19.16
N HIS A 117 -13.23 -24.68 19.99
CA HIS A 117 -13.30 -23.23 19.83
C HIS A 117 -11.91 -22.57 19.90
N THR A 118 -11.06 -23.00 20.83
CA THR A 118 -9.70 -22.46 20.98
C THR A 118 -8.84 -22.73 19.75
N ILE A 119 -8.82 -23.96 19.24
CA ILE A 119 -8.03 -24.35 18.06
C ILE A 119 -8.49 -23.55 16.83
N VAL A 120 -9.80 -23.43 16.61
CA VAL A 120 -10.36 -22.66 15.49
C VAL A 120 -9.96 -21.19 15.59
N SER A 121 -10.03 -20.60 16.79
CA SER A 121 -9.65 -19.21 17.02
C SER A 121 -8.16 -18.97 16.73
N ILE A 122 -7.28 -19.83 17.23
CA ILE A 122 -5.83 -19.74 16.97
C ILE A 122 -5.55 -19.89 15.47
N ALA A 123 -6.16 -20.89 14.82
CA ALA A 123 -6.00 -21.12 13.39
C ALA A 123 -6.44 -19.91 12.56
N LEU A 124 -7.54 -19.26 12.94
CA LEU A 124 -8.04 -18.05 12.29
C LEU A 124 -7.04 -16.88 12.42
N TYR A 125 -6.52 -16.61 13.63
CA TYR A 125 -5.52 -15.56 13.84
C TYR A 125 -4.23 -15.80 13.05
N LEU A 126 -3.73 -17.04 13.03
CA LEU A 126 -2.54 -17.38 12.26
C LEU A 126 -2.78 -17.27 10.75
N THR A 127 -3.97 -17.64 10.29
CA THR A 127 -4.36 -17.51 8.87
C THR A 127 -4.44 -16.04 8.47
N GLU A 128 -5.11 -15.20 9.27
CA GLU A 128 -5.19 -13.76 9.02
C GLU A 128 -3.79 -13.13 9.00
N LEU A 129 -2.95 -13.48 9.97
CA LEU A 129 -1.56 -13.03 10.03
C LEU A 129 -0.78 -13.42 8.77
N ALA A 130 -0.88 -14.68 8.34
CA ALA A 130 -0.19 -15.18 7.15
C ALA A 130 -0.66 -14.46 5.88
N VAL A 131 -1.97 -14.23 5.73
CA VAL A 131 -2.56 -13.50 4.60
C VAL A 131 -2.05 -12.05 4.57
N PHE A 132 -2.02 -11.36 5.71
CA PHE A 132 -1.53 -9.98 5.78
C PHE A 132 -0.02 -9.88 5.53
N TRP A 133 0.77 -10.81 6.05
CA TRP A 133 2.20 -10.89 5.77
C TRP A 133 2.45 -11.12 4.28
N TRP A 134 1.71 -12.04 3.67
CA TRP A 134 1.79 -12.27 2.23
C TRP A 134 1.40 -11.01 1.44
N ALA A 135 0.27 -10.38 1.76
CA ALA A 135 -0.21 -9.18 1.09
C ALA A 135 0.78 -8.01 1.22
N SER A 136 1.39 -7.81 2.39
CA SER A 136 2.40 -6.78 2.62
C SER A 136 3.67 -6.97 1.77
N ARG A 137 3.95 -8.21 1.33
CA ARG A 137 5.09 -8.51 0.46
C ARG A 137 4.83 -8.17 -1.00
N LEU A 138 3.57 -8.14 -1.42
CA LEU A 138 3.18 -7.85 -2.79
C LEU A 138 3.46 -6.38 -3.11
N ARG A 139 4.06 -6.15 -4.27
CA ARG A 139 4.19 -4.80 -4.82
C ARG A 139 2.88 -4.44 -5.50
N THR A 140 1.99 -3.80 -4.76
CA THR A 140 0.73 -3.25 -5.28
C THR A 140 0.92 -1.83 -5.80
N GLY A 141 0.05 -1.41 -6.70
CA GLY A 141 0.04 -0.06 -7.26
C GLY A 141 0.23 -0.05 -8.77
N ILE A 142 0.29 1.16 -9.32
CA ILE A 142 0.40 1.40 -10.75
C ILE A 142 1.87 1.55 -11.13
N SER A 143 2.21 1.02 -12.30
CA SER A 143 3.50 1.17 -12.95
C SER A 143 3.28 1.54 -14.41
N ILE A 144 3.66 2.76 -14.78
CA ILE A 144 3.70 3.20 -16.19
C ILE A 144 5.04 2.74 -16.76
N ARG A 145 5.02 2.00 -17.86
CA ARG A 145 6.19 1.39 -18.52
C ARG A 145 6.21 1.77 -20.01
N PRO A 146 7.36 1.66 -20.71
CA PRO A 146 7.44 1.87 -22.15
C PRO A 146 6.48 1.01 -22.96
N ASP A 147 6.18 -0.20 -22.51
CA ASP A 147 5.27 -1.16 -23.17
C ASP A 147 3.79 -0.95 -22.82
N GLY A 148 3.48 -0.27 -21.72
CA GLY A 148 2.10 -0.01 -21.31
C GLY A 148 1.95 0.35 -19.84
N ILE A 149 0.74 0.22 -19.34
CA ILE A 149 0.36 0.49 -17.95
C ILE A 149 0.13 -0.85 -17.24
N LEU A 150 0.78 -1.04 -16.10
CA LEU A 150 0.61 -2.21 -15.25
C LEU A 150 0.01 -1.80 -13.91
N ASP A 151 -1.17 -2.31 -13.57
CA ASP A 151 -1.82 -2.11 -12.28
C ASP A 151 -1.86 -3.44 -11.50
N ARG A 152 -1.11 -3.49 -10.40
CA ARG A 152 -0.99 -4.66 -9.52
C ARG A 152 -1.84 -4.49 -8.28
N GLN A 153 -2.74 -5.43 -8.06
CA GLN A 153 -3.58 -5.53 -6.87
C GLN A 153 -3.27 -6.83 -6.11
N PRO A 154 -3.61 -6.93 -4.80
CA PRO A 154 -3.26 -8.11 -4.00
C PRO A 154 -3.69 -9.45 -4.60
N PHE A 155 -4.79 -9.48 -5.36
CA PHE A 155 -5.37 -10.71 -5.90
C PHE A 155 -5.34 -10.78 -7.43
N GLY A 156 -4.75 -9.80 -8.12
CA GLY A 156 -4.70 -9.82 -9.58
C GLY A 156 -3.95 -8.63 -10.19
N ASP A 157 -3.53 -8.82 -11.42
CA ASP A 157 -2.79 -7.85 -12.22
C ASP A 157 -3.57 -7.51 -13.48
N LEU A 158 -3.47 -6.25 -13.92
CA LEU A 158 -3.95 -5.80 -15.21
C LEU A 158 -2.82 -5.10 -15.95
N PHE A 159 -2.55 -5.56 -17.16
CA PHE A 159 -1.63 -4.92 -18.08
C PHE A 159 -2.40 -4.38 -19.28
N ILE A 160 -2.19 -3.11 -19.58
CA ILE A 160 -2.85 -2.37 -20.64
C ILE A 160 -1.75 -1.84 -21.57
N PRO A 161 -1.55 -2.45 -22.75
CA PRO A 161 -0.58 -1.93 -23.70
C PRO A 161 -1.03 -0.53 -24.18
N TRP A 162 -0.09 0.31 -24.57
CA TRP A 162 -0.42 1.66 -25.06
C TRP A 162 -1.38 1.63 -26.25
N ASP A 163 -1.25 0.62 -27.11
CA ASP A 163 -2.09 0.43 -28.30
C ASP A 163 -3.54 0.07 -27.96
N ALA A 164 -3.85 -0.29 -26.70
CA ALA A 164 -5.22 -0.51 -26.25
C ALA A 164 -5.97 0.80 -25.96
N LEU A 165 -5.27 1.92 -25.77
CA LEU A 165 -5.85 3.20 -25.35
C LEU A 165 -6.42 3.97 -26.54
N ALA A 166 -7.53 4.67 -26.32
CA ALA A 166 -8.07 5.62 -27.28
C ALA A 166 -7.25 6.92 -27.26
N THR A 167 -7.07 7.52 -28.44
CA THR A 167 -6.47 8.86 -28.61
C THR A 167 -7.51 9.80 -29.23
N PRO A 168 -7.46 11.12 -28.94
CA PRO A 168 -6.44 11.84 -28.17
C PRO A 168 -6.64 11.79 -26.64
N ILE A 169 -7.78 11.32 -26.14
CA ILE A 169 -8.08 11.27 -24.70
C ILE A 169 -8.08 9.80 -24.24
N ALA A 170 -6.98 9.39 -23.62
CA ALA A 170 -6.77 8.02 -23.14
C ALA A 170 -7.21 7.83 -21.68
N ALA A 171 -7.14 8.88 -20.85
CA ALA A 171 -7.38 8.80 -19.42
C ALA A 171 -8.06 10.06 -18.87
N GLN A 172 -8.95 9.87 -17.90
CA GLN A 172 -9.61 10.93 -17.17
C GLN A 172 -9.63 10.62 -15.66
N PRO A 173 -9.37 11.61 -14.79
CA PRO A 173 -9.59 11.45 -13.35
C PRO A 173 -11.07 11.17 -13.09
N HIS A 174 -11.37 10.09 -12.35
CA HIS A 174 -12.74 9.78 -11.95
C HIS A 174 -13.06 10.31 -10.56
N ASP A 175 -12.16 10.03 -9.61
CA ASP A 175 -12.22 10.50 -8.23
C ASP A 175 -10.80 10.70 -7.68
N ALA A 176 -10.63 10.87 -6.37
CA ALA A 176 -9.31 11.06 -5.74
C ALA A 176 -8.43 9.79 -5.73
N HIS A 177 -8.98 8.62 -6.06
CA HIS A 177 -8.35 7.31 -5.94
C HIS A 177 -8.43 6.47 -7.23
N ARG A 178 -9.09 6.97 -8.28
CA ARG A 178 -9.33 6.24 -9.52
C ARG A 178 -9.15 7.11 -10.76
N VAL A 179 -8.55 6.51 -11.78
CA VAL A 179 -8.47 7.06 -13.14
C VAL A 179 -9.23 6.11 -14.06
N THR A 180 -10.15 6.66 -14.85
CA THR A 180 -10.87 5.92 -15.89
C THR A 180 -10.11 6.05 -17.20
N LEU A 181 -9.92 4.92 -17.88
CA LEU A 181 -9.29 4.83 -19.18
C LEU A 181 -10.33 4.68 -20.27
N HIS A 182 -10.05 5.30 -21.41
CA HIS A 182 -10.78 5.07 -22.65
C HIS A 182 -10.00 4.04 -23.46
N LEU A 183 -10.59 2.85 -23.65
CA LEU A 183 -9.97 1.74 -24.37
C LEU A 183 -10.54 1.67 -25.78
N ALA A 184 -9.69 1.80 -26.80
CA ALA A 184 -10.07 1.56 -28.19
C ALA A 184 -10.08 0.06 -28.51
N HIS A 185 -9.12 -0.68 -27.95
CA HIS A 185 -8.95 -2.13 -28.16
C HIS A 185 -8.89 -2.86 -26.82
N PRO A 186 -10.04 -3.08 -26.15
CA PRO A 186 -10.07 -3.71 -24.82
C PRO A 186 -9.60 -5.16 -24.83
N ASP A 187 -9.66 -5.84 -25.97
CA ASP A 187 -9.17 -7.20 -26.23
C ASP A 187 -7.65 -7.34 -26.10
N LEU A 188 -6.90 -6.26 -26.28
CA LEU A 188 -5.44 -6.25 -26.09
C LEU A 188 -5.02 -6.22 -24.61
N THR A 189 -5.96 -5.94 -23.71
CA THR A 189 -5.68 -5.91 -22.27
C THR A 189 -5.44 -7.32 -21.73
N ARG A 190 -4.41 -7.47 -20.89
CA ARG A 190 -4.06 -8.76 -20.27
C ARG A 190 -4.37 -8.72 -18.80
N ARG A 191 -5.26 -9.60 -18.36
CA ARG A 191 -5.64 -9.74 -16.96
C ARG A 191 -5.15 -11.05 -16.39
N ARG A 192 -4.61 -11.01 -15.17
CA ARG A 192 -4.20 -12.20 -14.41
C ARG A 192 -4.83 -12.17 -13.02
N GLY A 193 -5.41 -13.29 -12.58
CA GLY A 193 -6.00 -13.42 -11.25
C GLY A 193 -7.36 -12.74 -11.05
N LEU A 194 -7.73 -12.60 -9.78
CA LEU A 194 -9.01 -12.08 -9.31
C LEU A 194 -8.95 -10.56 -9.09
N ARG A 195 -9.21 -9.80 -10.15
CA ARG A 195 -9.42 -8.35 -10.09
C ARG A 195 -10.90 -8.02 -9.98
N ARG A 196 -11.28 -7.16 -9.04
CA ARG A 196 -12.64 -6.60 -8.97
C ARG A 196 -12.68 -5.26 -9.70
N GLY A 197 -13.76 -5.00 -10.44
CA GLY A 197 -13.99 -3.74 -11.16
C GLY A 197 -13.79 -3.83 -12.68
N ALA A 198 -14.10 -2.72 -13.35
CA ALA A 198 -14.00 -2.60 -14.80
C ALA A 198 -12.52 -2.59 -15.27
N PRO A 199 -12.20 -3.18 -16.45
CA PRO A 199 -10.85 -3.12 -17.02
C PRO A 199 -10.36 -1.69 -17.26
N ALA A 200 -11.29 -0.77 -17.56
CA ALA A 200 -11.02 0.64 -17.76
C ALA A 200 -10.73 1.42 -16.46
N ALA A 201 -10.92 0.84 -15.27
CA ALA A 201 -10.69 1.56 -14.01
C ALA A 201 -9.32 1.21 -13.43
N LEU A 202 -8.44 2.21 -13.33
CA LEU A 202 -7.14 2.12 -12.69
C LEU A 202 -7.20 2.62 -11.23
N SER A 203 -6.55 1.90 -10.32
CA SER A 203 -6.41 2.30 -8.91
C SER A 203 -5.26 3.30 -8.74
N ALA A 204 -5.57 4.57 -8.59
CA ALA A 204 -4.58 5.62 -8.30
C ALA A 204 -4.17 5.67 -6.81
N ALA A 205 -4.26 4.56 -6.08
CA ALA A 205 -3.86 4.49 -4.69
C ALA A 205 -2.38 4.91 -4.53
N GLY A 206 -2.16 6.03 -3.83
CA GLY A 206 -0.83 6.60 -3.61
C GLY A 206 -0.27 7.42 -4.78
N VAL A 207 -1.10 7.81 -5.76
CA VAL A 207 -0.70 8.71 -6.85
C VAL A 207 -1.84 9.70 -7.16
N ARG A 208 -1.50 10.98 -7.33
CA ARG A 208 -2.39 12.02 -7.83
C ARG A 208 -3.06 11.63 -9.15
N THR A 209 -4.39 11.61 -9.19
CA THR A 209 -5.17 11.12 -10.33
C THR A 209 -5.06 12.02 -11.55
N ASP A 210 -4.93 13.33 -11.33
CA ASP A 210 -4.66 14.33 -12.35
C ASP A 210 -3.28 14.15 -12.99
N LEU A 211 -2.23 13.99 -12.18
CA LEU A 211 -0.88 13.69 -12.67
C LEU A 211 -0.87 12.39 -13.47
N LEU A 212 -1.48 11.33 -12.94
CA LEU A 212 -1.53 10.04 -13.60
C LEU A 212 -2.27 10.11 -14.94
N ALA A 213 -3.45 10.73 -14.97
CA ALA A 213 -4.20 10.90 -16.21
C ALA A 213 -3.43 11.73 -17.24
N TRP A 214 -2.78 12.82 -16.80
CA TRP A 214 -1.99 13.67 -17.69
C TRP A 214 -0.81 12.92 -18.32
N MET A 215 -0.05 12.16 -17.52
CA MET A 215 1.05 11.33 -18.03
C MET A 215 0.56 10.26 -19.01
N ILE A 216 -0.56 9.60 -18.71
CA ILE A 216 -1.14 8.59 -19.60
C ILE A 216 -1.55 9.21 -20.93
N ASN A 217 -2.24 10.36 -20.91
CA ASN A 217 -2.63 11.08 -22.13
C ASN A 217 -1.40 11.48 -22.95
N HIS A 218 -0.37 12.04 -22.30
CA HIS A 218 0.85 12.44 -23.00
C HIS A 218 1.56 11.25 -23.68
N TYR A 219 1.75 10.13 -22.99
CA TYR A 219 2.44 8.97 -23.58
C TYR A 219 1.57 8.17 -24.56
N ALA A 220 0.25 8.26 -24.44
CA ALA A 220 -0.66 7.74 -25.46
C ALA A 220 -0.51 8.55 -26.77
N ASP A 221 -0.51 9.88 -26.66
CA ASP A 221 -0.43 10.82 -27.79
C ASP A 221 0.98 10.94 -28.41
N GLN A 222 2.05 10.75 -27.62
CA GLN A 222 3.45 10.89 -28.05
C GLN A 222 4.24 9.59 -27.85
N PRO A 223 4.13 8.61 -28.78
CA PRO A 223 4.83 7.33 -28.66
C PRO A 223 6.36 7.42 -28.58
N ALA A 224 6.96 8.44 -29.21
CA ALA A 224 8.42 8.63 -29.20
C ALA A 224 8.98 8.86 -27.78
N ASP A 225 8.19 9.52 -26.92
CA ASP A 225 8.60 9.89 -25.56
C ASP A 225 8.52 8.70 -24.58
N ARG A 226 7.90 7.59 -24.97
CA ARG A 226 7.74 6.38 -24.11
C ARG A 226 9.07 5.78 -23.68
N SER A 227 10.13 5.95 -24.48
CA SER A 227 11.49 5.50 -24.14
C SER A 227 12.09 6.22 -22.93
N ALA A 228 11.61 7.44 -22.63
CA ALA A 228 12.05 8.22 -21.48
C ALA A 228 11.34 7.84 -20.17
N ILE A 229 10.34 6.95 -20.23
CA ILE A 229 9.60 6.46 -19.06
C ILE A 229 10.55 5.80 -18.05
N GLY A 230 10.45 6.20 -16.78
CA GLY A 230 11.32 5.74 -15.71
C GLY A 230 12.55 6.59 -15.47
N SER A 231 12.83 7.59 -16.32
CA SER A 231 13.91 8.55 -16.08
C SER A 231 13.46 9.65 -15.09
N PRO A 232 14.34 10.11 -14.17
CA PRO A 232 14.02 11.22 -13.29
C PRO A 232 13.71 12.51 -14.06
N ALA A 233 14.42 12.76 -15.16
CA ALA A 233 14.22 13.95 -15.99
C ALA A 233 12.82 14.02 -16.61
N ALA A 234 12.33 12.90 -17.14
CA ALA A 234 10.98 12.84 -17.68
C ALA A 234 9.92 13.03 -16.60
N LEU A 235 10.10 12.45 -15.41
CA LEU A 235 9.18 12.67 -14.29
C LEU A 235 9.11 14.16 -13.89
N THR A 236 10.26 14.83 -13.76
CA THR A 236 10.33 16.25 -13.38
C THR A 236 9.56 17.16 -14.35
N ARG A 237 9.54 16.82 -15.66
CA ARG A 237 8.73 17.55 -16.66
C ARG A 237 7.24 17.58 -16.30
N PHE A 238 6.73 16.54 -15.66
CA PHE A 238 5.32 16.49 -15.22
C PHE A 238 5.09 17.07 -13.82
N LEU A 239 6.12 17.20 -13.00
CA LEU A 239 5.93 17.79 -11.67
C LEU A 239 5.94 19.32 -11.73
N LEU A 240 6.79 19.90 -12.58
CA LEU A 240 6.97 21.36 -12.68
C LEU A 240 5.67 22.14 -12.98
N PRO A 241 4.80 21.73 -13.93
CA PRO A 241 3.58 22.49 -14.21
C PRO A 241 2.51 22.35 -13.13
N LEU A 242 2.42 21.19 -12.47
CA LEU A 242 1.41 20.96 -11.42
C LEU A 242 1.72 21.75 -10.16
N ASP A 243 3.00 21.91 -9.81
CA ASP A 243 3.41 22.75 -8.69
C ASP A 243 3.04 24.22 -8.93
N ARG A 244 3.17 24.70 -10.17
CA ARG A 244 2.78 26.08 -10.54
C ARG A 244 1.27 26.33 -10.45
N LEU A 245 0.45 25.31 -10.74
CA LEU A 245 -1.01 25.40 -10.63
C LEU A 245 -1.49 25.29 -9.17
N ALA A 246 -0.69 24.70 -8.28
CA ALA A 246 -1.01 24.55 -6.87
C ALA A 246 -0.71 25.80 -6.03
N THR A 247 0.07 26.77 -6.54
CA THR A 247 0.38 28.03 -5.85
C THR A 247 -0.74 29.06 -6.09
N PRO A 248 -1.56 29.42 -5.08
CA PRO A 248 -2.69 30.33 -5.26
C PRO A 248 -2.32 31.81 -5.51
N GLU A 249 -1.03 32.13 -5.65
CA GLU A 249 -0.50 33.50 -5.62
C GLU A 249 -0.64 34.27 -6.94
N VAL A 250 -0.91 33.60 -8.07
CA VAL A 250 -1.00 34.26 -9.39
C VAL A 250 -2.43 34.69 -9.75
N ALA A 251 -3.45 34.28 -8.98
CA ALA A 251 -4.86 34.64 -9.25
C ALA A 251 -5.34 35.92 -8.54
N ARG A 252 -4.45 36.67 -7.87
CA ARG A 252 -4.77 37.94 -7.17
C ARG A 252 -3.79 39.06 -7.48
N GLN A 253 -3.46 39.28 -8.76
CA GLN A 253 -2.98 40.59 -9.19
C GLN A 253 -4.02 41.19 -10.15
N PRO A 254 -4.68 42.30 -9.77
CA PRO A 254 -5.61 43.01 -10.64
C PRO A 254 -4.90 43.68 -11.82
#